data_AF-A0A7W0L1Z2-F1
#
_entry.id   AF-A0A7W0L1Z2-F1
#
_cell.length_a   1.000
_cell.length_b   1.000
_cell.length_c   1.000
_cell.angle_alpha   90.00
_cell.angle_beta   90.00
_cell.angle_gamma   90.00
#
_symmetry.space_group_name_H-M   'P 1'
#
loop_
_entity.id
_entity.type
_entity.pdbx_description
1 polymer ?
#
loop_
_entity_poly.entity_id
_entity_poly.type
_entity_poly.pdbx_seq_one_letter_code
_entity_poly.pdbx_strand_id
1 'polypeptide(L)'
;MQHAQQPRLQVLNGTEERHPPVSYWTLLKNRTFLRFFAAQFVSSLGDWIGVIAIAVFAQGLAGNAGVGLVMTARVLPGFLVGPIAGVFADRYDRKKLMVGADIIRAFLIFSVPFFESLVYLLVVSALL
;
A
#
# COMPACT_ATOMS: atom_id res chain seq x y z
N MET A 1 49.88 -4.18 45.81
CA MET A 1 49.34 -4.95 44.67
C MET A 1 47.87 -4.59 44.50
N GLN A 2 47.42 -4.46 43.24
CA GLN A 2 46.01 -4.32 42.81
C GLN A 2 45.32 -2.96 43.03
N HIS A 3 45.99 -1.86 42.65
CA HIS A 3 45.29 -0.72 42.06
C HIS A 3 45.28 -0.91 40.53
N ALA A 4 44.31 -1.66 40.01
CA ALA A 4 44.05 -1.71 38.58
C ALA A 4 42.59 -2.09 38.31
N GLN A 5 41.98 -1.36 37.38
CA GLN A 5 40.72 -1.63 36.70
C GLN A 5 39.44 -1.50 37.52
N GLN A 6 38.79 -0.32 37.48
CA GLN A 6 37.41 -0.18 36.97
C GLN A 6 37.05 1.25 36.46
N PRO A 7 37.71 1.86 35.43
CA PRO A 7 37.19 3.10 34.82
C PRO A 7 36.18 2.88 33.67
N ARG A 8 35.88 1.62 33.28
CA ARG A 8 35.29 1.32 31.97
C ARG A 8 33.75 1.30 31.91
N LEU A 9 33.06 1.35 33.05
CA LEU A 9 31.59 1.24 33.09
C LEU A 9 30.85 2.58 32.89
N GLN A 10 31.53 3.73 33.04
CA GLN A 10 30.89 5.05 32.86
C GLN A 10 30.74 5.46 31.39
N VAL A 11 31.59 4.95 30.49
CA VAL A 11 31.55 5.28 29.05
C VAL A 11 30.35 4.63 28.35
N LEU A 12 29.78 3.57 28.92
CA LEU A 12 28.60 2.88 28.38
C LEU A 12 27.26 3.49 28.82
N ASN A 13 27.28 4.46 29.76
CA ASN A 13 26.08 5.16 30.24
C ASN A 13 25.87 6.53 29.54
N GLY A 14 26.63 6.83 28.49
CA GLY A 14 26.76 8.17 27.92
C GLY A 14 25.71 8.62 26.91
N THR A 15 24.88 7.74 26.35
CA THR A 15 23.86 8.14 25.34
C THR A 15 22.67 7.18 25.33
N GLU A 16 22.00 6.98 26.46
CA GLU A 16 20.56 6.72 26.36
C GLU A 16 19.90 8.02 25.88
N GLU A 17 20.03 8.31 24.57
CA GLU A 17 19.21 9.32 23.92
C GLU A 17 17.76 8.87 24.10
N ARG A 18 17.12 9.38 25.15
CA ARG A 18 15.67 9.27 25.33
C ARG A 18 15.02 10.03 24.19
N HIS A 19 14.78 9.36 23.07
CA HIS A 19 13.88 9.87 22.05
C HIS A 19 12.57 10.24 22.77
N PRO A 20 12.16 11.52 22.78
CA PRO A 20 10.94 11.91 23.46
C PRO A 20 9.80 11.08 22.88
N PRO A 21 8.86 10.58 23.70
CA PRO A 21 7.77 9.76 23.21
C PRO A 21 7.01 10.57 22.16
N VAL A 22 7.15 10.18 20.89
CA VAL A 22 6.45 10.83 19.78
C VAL A 22 4.96 10.60 19.99
N SER A 23 4.29 11.64 20.49
CA SER A 23 2.86 11.61 20.73
C SER A 23 2.12 11.50 19.40
N TYR A 24 1.20 10.54 19.26
CA TYR A 24 0.35 10.38 18.07
C TYR A 24 -0.36 11.68 17.67
N TRP A 25 -0.73 12.48 18.67
CA TRP A 25 -1.34 13.81 18.49
C TRP A 25 -0.44 14.79 17.73
N THR A 26 0.88 14.63 17.79
CA THR A 26 1.85 15.44 17.05
C THR A 26 1.79 15.13 15.54
N LEU A 27 1.49 13.89 15.15
CA LEU A 27 1.31 13.51 13.74
C LEU A 27 0.05 14.14 13.17
N LEU A 28 -1.04 14.17 13.94
CA LEU A 28 -2.30 14.81 13.55
C LEU A 28 -2.18 16.33 13.38
N LYS A 29 -1.15 16.98 13.95
CA LYS A 29 -0.88 18.41 13.71
C LYS A 29 -0.09 18.66 12.42
N ASN A 30 0.52 17.63 11.83
CA ASN A 30 1.29 17.76 10.60
C ASN A 30 0.38 17.73 9.37
N ARG A 31 0.22 18.89 8.71
CA ARG A 31 -0.64 19.04 7.52
C ARG A 31 -0.23 18.14 6.35
N THR A 32 1.07 17.86 6.19
CA THR A 32 1.55 16.97 5.13
C THR A 32 1.10 15.53 5.39
N PHE A 33 1.22 15.08 6.65
CA PHE A 33 0.74 13.77 7.08
C PHE A 33 -0.77 13.64 6.90
N LEU A 34 -1.55 14.62 7.37
CA LEU A 34 -3.01 14.59 7.23
C LEU A 34 -3.47 14.52 5.77
N ARG A 35 -2.82 15.26 4.85
CA ARG A 35 -3.14 15.21 3.42
C ARG A 35 -2.87 13.83 2.83
N PHE A 36 -1.71 13.25 3.15
CA PHE A 36 -1.36 11.90 2.71
C PHE A 36 -2.33 10.86 3.29
N PHE A 37 -2.62 10.95 4.59
CA PHE A 37 -3.52 10.04 5.28
C PHE A 37 -4.94 10.11 4.72
N ALA A 38 -5.47 11.32 4.49
CA ALA A 38 -6.79 11.50 3.89
C ALA A 38 -6.85 10.93 2.47
N ALA A 39 -5.83 11.19 1.64
CA ALA A 39 -5.75 10.60 0.30
C ALA A 39 -5.72 9.07 0.37
N GLN A 40 -4.84 8.49 1.18
CA GLN A 40 -4.75 7.04 1.36
C GLN A 40 -6.04 6.45 1.91
N PHE A 41 -6.71 7.13 2.83
CA PHE A 41 -7.97 6.67 3.40
C PHE A 41 -9.06 6.59 2.33
N VAL A 42 -9.20 7.66 1.52
CA VAL A 42 -10.16 7.69 0.40
C VAL A 42 -9.83 6.62 -0.64
N SER A 43 -8.56 6.47 -1.03
CA SER A 43 -8.13 5.44 -1.98
C SER A 43 -8.43 4.04 -1.45
N SER A 44 -8.06 3.74 -0.21
CA SER A 44 -8.33 2.44 0.42
C SER A 44 -9.83 2.13 0.50
N LEU A 45 -10.66 3.13 0.83
CA LEU A 45 -12.12 2.94 0.82
C LEU A 45 -12.63 2.66 -0.59
N GLY A 46 -12.15 3.39 -1.59
CA GLY A 46 -12.46 3.15 -3.00
C GLY A 46 -12.06 1.75 -3.44
N ASP A 47 -10.88 1.28 -3.05
CA ASP A 47 -10.40 -0.08 -3.34
C ASP A 47 -11.35 -1.14 -2.78
N TRP A 48 -11.78 -1.02 -1.51
CA TRP A 48 -12.72 -1.97 -0.90
C TRP A 48 -14.09 -1.98 -1.58
N ILE A 49 -14.63 -0.80 -1.91
CA ILE A 49 -15.88 -0.70 -2.67
C ILE A 49 -15.69 -1.33 -4.06
N GLY A 50 -14.55 -1.06 -4.70
CA GLY A 50 -14.17 -1.61 -5.99
C GLY A 50 -14.03 -3.13 -5.98
N VAL A 51 -13.54 -3.74 -4.89
CA VAL A 51 -13.53 -5.21 -4.68
C VAL A 51 -14.94 -5.75 -4.77
N ILE A 52 -15.87 -5.17 -4.01
CA ILE A 52 -17.26 -5.64 -3.96
C ILE A 52 -17.93 -5.47 -5.32
N ALA A 53 -17.79 -4.29 -5.94
CA ALA A 53 -18.39 -4.00 -7.24
C ALA A 53 -17.90 -4.97 -8.33
N ILE A 54 -16.59 -5.19 -8.41
CA ILE A 54 -15.99 -6.11 -9.39
C ILE A 54 -16.36 -7.56 -9.10
N ALA A 55 -16.46 -7.98 -7.82
CA ALA A 55 -16.91 -9.32 -7.48
C ALA A 55 -18.36 -9.57 -7.93
N VAL A 56 -19.27 -8.63 -7.67
CA VAL A 56 -20.67 -8.73 -8.12
C VAL A 56 -20.76 -8.74 -9.65
N PHE A 57 -19.99 -7.89 -10.33
CA PHE A 57 -19.96 -7.86 -11.79
C PHE A 57 -19.41 -9.17 -12.39
N ALA A 58 -18.34 -9.71 -11.82
CA ALA A 58 -17.78 -11.01 -12.22
C ALA A 58 -18.78 -12.16 -12.00
N GLN A 59 -19.56 -12.10 -10.92
CA GLN A 59 -20.62 -13.07 -10.65
C GLN A 59 -21.71 -13.04 -11.74
N GLY A 60 -22.07 -11.86 -12.22
CA GLY A 60 -23.01 -11.69 -13.34
C GLY A 60 -22.48 -12.29 -14.65
N LEU A 61 -21.17 -12.21 -14.90
CA LEU A 61 -20.56 -12.69 -16.15
C LEU A 61 -20.28 -14.20 -16.17
N ALA A 62 -19.84 -14.79 -15.05
CA ALA A 62 -19.37 -16.18 -15.03
C ALA A 62 -19.68 -16.91 -13.71
N GLY A 63 -20.64 -16.42 -12.93
CA GLY A 63 -21.05 -17.01 -11.67
C GLY A 63 -19.92 -17.09 -10.64
N ASN A 64 -19.97 -18.09 -9.76
CA ASN A 64 -19.00 -18.23 -8.66
C ASN A 64 -17.56 -18.44 -9.16
N ALA A 65 -17.37 -19.07 -10.32
CA ALA A 65 -16.06 -19.23 -10.94
C ALA A 65 -15.46 -17.88 -11.37
N GLY A 66 -16.28 -16.99 -11.93
CA GLY A 66 -15.87 -15.62 -12.27
C GLY A 66 -15.35 -14.84 -11.08
N VAL A 67 -16.07 -14.90 -9.94
CA VAL A 67 -15.63 -14.27 -8.69
C VAL A 67 -14.28 -14.80 -8.25
N GLY A 68 -14.12 -16.12 -8.20
CA GLY A 68 -12.87 -16.76 -7.80
C GLY A 68 -11.69 -16.32 -8.66
N LEU A 69 -11.85 -16.37 -10.00
CA LEU A 69 -10.82 -15.97 -10.95
C LEU A 69 -10.41 -14.51 -10.77
N VAL A 70 -11.36 -13.61 -10.60
CA VAL A 70 -11.09 -12.17 -10.44
C VAL A 70 -10.40 -11.87 -9.10
N MET A 71 -10.79 -12.55 -8.02
CA MET A 71 -10.09 -12.43 -6.74
C MET A 71 -8.65 -12.96 -6.83
N THR A 72 -8.43 -14.08 -7.51
CA THR A 72 -7.07 -14.59 -7.76
C THR A 72 -6.26 -13.60 -8.60
N ALA A 73 -6.85 -13.03 -9.65
CA ALA A 73 -6.20 -12.06 -10.52
C ALA A 73 -5.76 -10.79 -9.75
N ARG A 74 -6.48 -10.39 -8.70
CA ARG A 74 -6.09 -9.24 -7.84
C ARG A 74 -4.88 -9.52 -6.96
N VAL A 75 -4.76 -10.74 -6.45
CA VAL A 75 -3.73 -11.06 -5.44
C VAL A 75 -2.45 -11.58 -6.09
N LEU A 76 -2.59 -12.41 -7.12
CA LEU A 76 -1.47 -13.14 -7.72
C LEU A 76 -0.36 -12.22 -8.28
N PRO A 77 -0.67 -11.16 -9.06
CA PRO A 77 0.36 -10.27 -9.59
C PRO A 77 1.11 -9.53 -8.49
N GLY A 78 0.42 -9.09 -7.43
CA GLY A 78 1.06 -8.43 -6.29
C GLY A 78 2.10 -9.32 -5.60
N PHE A 79 1.82 -10.62 -5.51
CA PHE A 79 2.76 -11.60 -4.95
C PHE A 79 3.99 -11.82 -5.86
N LEU A 80 3.77 -11.90 -7.18
CA LEU A 80 4.83 -12.18 -8.14
C LEU A 80 5.70 -10.96 -8.46
N VAL A 81 5.07 -9.81 -8.64
CA VAL A 81 5.70 -8.57 -9.12
C VAL A 81 6.07 -7.64 -7.96
N GLY A 82 5.48 -7.81 -6.77
CA GLY A 82 5.71 -6.97 -5.60
C GLY A 82 7.19 -6.72 -5.24
N PRO A 83 8.05 -7.76 -5.17
CA PRO A 83 9.48 -7.57 -4.88
C PRO A 83 10.19 -6.71 -5.92
N ILE A 84 9.86 -6.92 -7.20
CA ILE A 84 10.42 -6.16 -8.31
C ILE A 84 9.94 -4.70 -8.22
N ALA A 85 8.63 -4.50 -8.04
CA ALA A 85 8.03 -3.18 -7.86
C ALA A 85 8.63 -2.42 -6.66
N GLY A 86 8.99 -3.12 -5.58
CA GLY A 86 9.71 -2.55 -4.44
C GLY A 86 11.06 -1.94 -4.81
N VAL A 87 11.86 -2.65 -5.63
CA VAL A 87 13.15 -2.12 -6.13
C VAL A 87 12.95 -0.84 -6.94
N PHE A 88 11.89 -0.77 -7.75
CA PHE A 88 11.54 0.47 -8.45
C PHE A 88 11.07 1.56 -7.47
N ALA A 89 10.23 1.23 -6.50
CA ALA A 89 9.75 2.19 -5.50
C ALA A 89 10.89 2.79 -4.64
N ASP A 90 11.98 2.06 -4.45
CA ASP A 90 13.15 2.55 -3.73
C ASP A 90 14.06 3.45 -4.58
N ARG A 91 14.06 3.29 -5.91
CA ARG A 91 14.92 4.04 -6.84
C ARG A 91 14.33 5.36 -7.33
N TYR A 92 13.01 5.47 -7.39
CA TYR A 92 12.31 6.64 -7.93
C TYR A 92 11.62 7.44 -6.83
N ASP A 93 11.16 8.66 -7.17
CA ASP A 93 10.37 9.50 -6.27
C ASP A 93 9.05 8.79 -5.92
N ARG A 94 8.97 8.26 -4.69
CA ARG A 94 7.82 7.53 -4.16
C ARG A 94 6.51 8.31 -4.30
N LYS A 95 6.54 9.63 -4.13
CA LYS A 95 5.33 10.46 -4.20
C LYS A 95 4.79 10.50 -5.62
N LYS A 96 5.67 10.65 -6.62
CA LYS A 96 5.27 10.65 -8.04
C LYS A 96 4.76 9.29 -8.48
N LEU A 97 5.43 8.21 -8.05
CA LEU A 97 4.99 6.84 -8.31
C LEU A 97 3.59 6.57 -7.76
N MET A 98 3.33 6.95 -6.51
CA MET A 98 2.04 6.75 -5.87
C MET A 98 0.92 7.51 -6.58
N VAL A 99 1.14 8.80 -6.90
CA VAL A 99 0.16 9.60 -7.64
C VAL A 99 -0.09 9.02 -9.05
N GLY A 100 0.97 8.59 -9.74
CA GLY A 100 0.84 7.96 -11.05
C GLY A 100 0.03 6.66 -11.01
N ALA A 101 0.29 5.81 -10.00
CA ALA A 101 -0.45 4.57 -9.79
C ALA A 101 -1.93 4.82 -9.49
N ASP A 102 -2.24 5.78 -8.60
CA ASP A 102 -3.62 6.14 -8.28
C ASP A 102 -4.38 6.67 -9.50
N ILE A 103 -3.72 7.48 -10.35
CA ILE A 103 -4.31 7.96 -11.61
C ILE A 103 -4.62 6.79 -12.55
N ILE A 104 -3.68 5.85 -12.72
CA ILE A 104 -3.88 4.65 -13.55
C ILE A 104 -5.05 3.83 -13.01
N ARG A 105 -5.11 3.58 -11.70
CA ARG A 105 -6.21 2.86 -11.04
C ARG A 105 -7.55 3.53 -11.28
N ALA A 106 -7.62 4.86 -11.16
CA ALA A 106 -8.84 5.61 -11.41
C ALA A 106 -9.35 5.41 -12.85
N PHE A 107 -8.45 5.48 -13.85
CA PHE A 107 -8.80 5.20 -15.25
C PHE A 107 -9.24 3.75 -15.48
N LEU A 108 -8.56 2.78 -14.86
CA LEU A 108 -8.92 1.37 -14.95
C LEU A 108 -10.32 1.12 -14.39
N ILE A 109 -10.63 1.64 -13.20
CA ILE A 109 -11.98 1.51 -12.61
C ILE A 109 -13.03 2.22 -13.47
N PHE A 110 -12.72 3.42 -13.96
CA PHE A 110 -13.64 4.18 -14.81
C PHE A 110 -13.96 3.44 -16.11
N SER A 111 -13.04 2.64 -16.64
CA SER A 111 -13.23 1.91 -17.89
C SER A 111 -14.02 0.58 -17.74
N VAL A 112 -14.11 0.00 -16.53
CA VAL A 112 -14.90 -1.23 -16.24
C VAL A 112 -16.32 -1.23 -16.82
N PRO A 113 -17.18 -0.21 -16.62
CA PRO A 113 -18.57 -0.25 -17.10
C PRO A 113 -18.71 -0.24 -18.62
N PHE A 114 -17.66 0.06 -19.38
CA PHE A 114 -17.73 0.14 -20.84
C PHE A 114 -17.50 -1.21 -21.54
N PHE A 115 -17.01 -2.22 -20.81
CA PHE A 115 -16.60 -3.51 -21.38
C PHE A 115 -17.21 -4.69 -20.60
N GLU A 116 -18.18 -5.38 -21.21
CA GLU A 116 -18.82 -6.57 -20.64
C GLU A 116 -18.06 -7.86 -21.00
N SER A 117 -16.77 -7.94 -20.64
CA SER A 117 -15.94 -9.11 -20.91
C SER A 117 -15.21 -9.59 -19.67
N LEU A 118 -15.30 -10.90 -19.38
CA LEU A 118 -14.59 -11.52 -18.26
C LEU A 118 -13.08 -11.37 -18.41
N VAL A 119 -12.53 -11.54 -19.63
CA VAL A 119 -11.08 -11.40 -19.87
C VAL A 119 -10.62 -9.99 -19.57
N TYR A 120 -11.39 -8.99 -20.01
CA TYR A 120 -11.10 -7.59 -19.71
C TYR A 120 -11.14 -7.33 -18.20
N LEU A 121 -12.16 -7.84 -17.51
CA LEU A 121 -12.29 -7.70 -16.06
C LEU A 121 -11.12 -8.36 -15.31
N LEU A 122 -10.60 -9.50 -15.79
CA LEU A 122 -9.42 -10.16 -15.24
C LEU A 122 -8.16 -9.33 -15.43
N VAL A 123 -7.96 -8.74 -16.61
CA VAL A 123 -6.81 -7.88 -16.88
C VAL A 123 -6.85 -6.63 -16.01
N VAL A 124 -8.00 -5.95 -15.93
CA VAL A 124 -8.17 -4.79 -15.04
C VAL A 124 -7.89 -5.19 -13.60
N SER A 125 -8.46 -6.30 -13.14
CA SER A 125 -8.27 -6.80 -11.78
C SER A 125 -6.83 -7.16 -11.45
N ALA A 126 -6.03 -7.57 -12.43
CA ALA A 126 -4.61 -7.84 -12.25
C ALA A 126 -3.73 -6.58 -12.19
N LEU A 127 -4.24 -5.44 -12.64
CA LEU A 127 -3.53 -4.17 -12.70
C LEU A 127 -3.95 -3.16 -11.62
N LEU A 128 -5.07 -3.42 -10.93
CA LEU A 128 -5.50 -2.66 -9.74
C LEU A 128 -4.65 -3.05 -8.52
#